data_AF-X1RW64-F1
#
_entry.id   AF-X1RW64-F1
#
_cell.length_a   1.000
_cell.length_b   1.000
_cell.length_c   1.000
_cell.angle_alpha   90.00
_cell.angle_beta   90.00
_cell.angle_gamma   90.00
#
_symmetry.space_group_name_H-M   'P 1'
#
loop_
_entity.id
_entity.type
_entity.pdbx_description
1 polymer ?
#
loop_
_entity_poly.entity_id
_entity_poly.type
_entity_poly.pdbx_seq_one_letter_code
_entity_poly.pdbx_strand_id
1 'polypeptide(L)'
;MEPEEKVRILKSLDTKRLIESIKKYEDELEAALREAASFKDLNRGYLSSTGDCQEVKKLLAELRAQTPATNGAGKKLTLADKEDWLQGQRTENQELAAAIAKQKDTAFLLENNEIKADMAHRRLTGATAVLALKTQQIAFFARD
;
A
#
# COMPACT_ATOMS: atom_id res chain seq x y z
N MET A 1 39.28 -31.14 -13.86
CA MET A 1 37.88 -31.38 -14.25
C MET A 1 37.89 -31.72 -15.71
N GLU A 2 37.16 -32.76 -16.12
CA GLU A 2 37.10 -33.14 -17.52
C GLU A 2 36.38 -32.05 -18.35
N PRO A 3 36.88 -31.71 -19.55
CA PRO A 3 36.26 -30.69 -20.41
C PRO A 3 34.76 -30.92 -20.67
N GLU A 4 34.35 -32.18 -20.78
CA GLU A 4 32.96 -32.59 -20.99
C GLU A 4 32.07 -32.31 -19.78
N GLU A 5 32.63 -32.45 -18.57
CA GLU A 5 31.95 -32.13 -17.31
C GLU A 5 31.80 -30.61 -17.15
N LYS A 6 32.86 -29.85 -17.46
CA LYS A 6 32.85 -28.38 -17.50
C LYS A 6 31.79 -27.83 -18.47
N VAL A 7 31.71 -28.37 -19.68
CA VAL A 7 30.69 -27.97 -20.68
C VAL A 7 29.28 -28.31 -20.21
N ARG A 8 29.08 -29.46 -19.55
CA ARG A 8 27.78 -29.86 -19.00
C ARG A 8 27.30 -28.89 -17.91
N ILE A 9 28.19 -28.49 -17.00
CA ILE A 9 27.91 -27.52 -15.94
C ILE A 9 27.61 -26.15 -16.53
N LEU A 10 28.42 -25.66 -17.48
CA LEU A 10 28.17 -24.36 -18.12
C LEU A 10 26.82 -24.31 -18.85
N LYS A 11 26.39 -25.40 -19.48
CA LYS A 11 25.05 -25.50 -20.10
C LYS A 11 23.91 -25.45 -19.09
N SER A 12 24.08 -25.98 -17.87
CA SER A 12 23.04 -25.92 -16.82
C SER A 12 22.98 -24.57 -16.10
N LEU A 13 23.99 -23.72 -16.30
CA LEU A 13 24.04 -22.35 -15.79
C LEU A 13 23.39 -21.32 -16.74
N ASP A 14 22.72 -21.74 -17.82
CA ASP A 14 22.04 -20.83 -18.75
C ASP A 14 21.14 -19.81 -18.02
N THR A 15 21.44 -18.53 -18.24
CA THR A 15 20.81 -17.39 -17.56
C THR A 15 19.70 -16.75 -18.37
N LYS A 16 19.48 -17.13 -19.64
CA LYS A 16 18.52 -16.47 -20.54
C LYS A 16 17.11 -16.34 -19.95
N ARG A 17 16.54 -17.46 -19.49
CA ARG A 17 15.21 -17.47 -18.86
C ARG A 17 15.15 -16.67 -17.56
N LEU A 18 16.24 -16.64 -16.81
CA LEU A 18 16.32 -15.87 -15.57
C LEU A 18 16.34 -14.36 -15.88
N ILE A 19 17.08 -13.94 -16.91
CA ILE A 19 17.09 -12.54 -17.38
C ILE A 19 15.70 -12.12 -17.89
N GLU A 20 15.02 -12.97 -18.65
CA GLU A 20 13.64 -12.72 -19.08
C GLU A 20 12.68 -12.57 -17.88
N SER A 21 12.85 -13.42 -16.86
CA SER A 21 12.05 -13.37 -15.64
C SER A 21 12.33 -12.10 -14.81
N ILE A 22 13.59 -11.66 -14.75
CA ILE A 22 13.99 -10.41 -14.08
C ILE A 22 13.31 -9.22 -14.74
N LYS A 23 13.36 -9.10 -16.07
CA LYS A 23 12.68 -8.03 -16.80
C LYS A 23 11.19 -8.01 -16.50
N LYS A 24 10.55 -9.18 -16.50
CA LYS A 24 9.15 -9.30 -16.12
C LYS A 24 8.89 -8.80 -14.69
N TYR A 25 9.76 -9.12 -13.73
CA TYR A 25 9.63 -8.64 -12.35
C TYR A 25 9.91 -7.14 -12.20
N GLU A 26 10.79 -6.57 -13.02
CA GLU A 26 10.98 -5.11 -13.11
C GLU A 26 9.68 -4.43 -13.59
N ASP A 27 9.07 -4.93 -14.66
CA ASP A 27 7.79 -4.43 -15.17
C ASP A 27 6.65 -4.57 -14.14
N GLU A 28 6.57 -5.73 -13.46
CA GLU A 28 5.58 -5.97 -12.40
C GLU A 28 5.76 -5.01 -11.21
N LEU A 29 7.00 -4.75 -10.81
CA LEU A 29 7.31 -3.80 -9.73
C LEU A 29 6.95 -2.38 -10.14
N GLU A 30 7.34 -1.96 -11.35
CA GLU A 30 7.02 -0.63 -11.86
C GLU A 30 5.51 -0.40 -11.93
N ALA A 31 4.76 -1.38 -12.44
CA ALA A 31 3.31 -1.32 -12.49
C ALA A 31 2.69 -1.18 -11.08
N ALA A 32 3.15 -1.98 -10.11
CA ALA A 32 2.65 -1.94 -8.75
C ALA A 32 2.95 -0.59 -8.06
N LEU A 33 4.15 -0.04 -8.25
CA LEU A 33 4.52 1.27 -7.72
C LEU A 33 3.68 2.41 -8.32
N ARG A 34 3.45 2.37 -9.64
CA ARG A 34 2.59 3.35 -10.33
C ARG A 34 1.14 3.25 -9.86
N GLU A 35 0.62 2.04 -9.68
CA GLU A 35 -0.74 1.82 -9.14
C GLU A 35 -0.87 2.37 -7.72
N ALA A 36 0.08 2.08 -6.83
CA ALA A 36 0.08 2.57 -5.47
C ALA A 36 0.15 4.12 -5.41
N ALA A 37 1.03 4.73 -6.22
CA ALA A 37 1.16 6.18 -6.30
C ALA A 37 -0.13 6.84 -6.83
N SER A 38 -0.68 6.33 -7.93
CA SER A 38 -1.94 6.83 -8.51
C SER A 38 -3.11 6.71 -7.53
N PHE A 39 -3.22 5.56 -6.85
CA PHE A 39 -4.25 5.34 -5.84
C PHE A 39 -4.13 6.34 -4.68
N LYS A 40 -2.90 6.59 -4.21
CA LYS A 40 -2.62 7.54 -3.14
C LYS A 40 -3.01 8.97 -3.52
N ASP A 41 -2.69 9.37 -4.75
CA ASP A 41 -3.02 10.72 -5.25
C ASP A 41 -4.52 10.91 -5.40
N LEU A 42 -5.22 9.95 -6.00
CA LEU A 42 -6.68 10.00 -6.18
C LEU A 42 -7.46 10.04 -4.86
N ASN A 43 -6.92 9.42 -3.82
CA ASN A 43 -7.61 9.29 -2.53
C ASN A 43 -7.00 10.15 -1.42
N ARG A 44 -6.16 11.13 -1.75
CA ARG A 44 -5.43 11.96 -0.78
C ARG A 44 -6.33 12.59 0.30
N GLY A 45 -7.54 13.00 -0.06
CA GLY A 45 -8.51 13.59 0.89
C GLY A 45 -9.03 12.63 1.96
N TYR A 46 -8.97 11.31 1.69
CA TYR A 46 -9.39 10.23 2.59
C TYR A 46 -8.23 9.59 3.33
N LEU A 47 -6.99 9.97 3.02
CA LEU A 47 -5.80 9.50 3.73
C LEU A 47 -5.48 10.41 4.92
N SER A 48 -4.98 9.82 5.99
CA SER A 48 -4.58 10.53 7.21
C SER A 48 -3.39 9.81 7.84
N SER A 49 -2.41 10.58 8.31
CA SER A 49 -1.29 10.05 9.10
C SER A 49 -1.71 9.75 10.54
N THR A 50 -2.73 10.43 11.05
CA THR A 50 -3.22 10.32 12.44
C THR A 50 -4.70 10.71 12.53
N GLY A 51 -5.56 9.77 12.89
CA GLY A 51 -7.00 10.00 13.10
C GLY A 51 -7.78 10.32 11.82
N ASP A 52 -8.78 11.18 11.92
CA ASP A 52 -9.73 11.48 10.82
C ASP A 52 -9.07 12.15 9.61
N CYS A 53 -9.50 11.75 8.41
CA CYS A 53 -9.10 12.36 7.15
C CYS A 53 -9.74 13.76 6.98
N GLN A 54 -9.35 14.48 5.93
CA GLN A 54 -9.85 15.85 5.70
C GLN A 54 -11.37 15.88 5.50
N GLU A 55 -11.91 14.91 4.77
CA GLU A 55 -13.36 14.85 4.52
C GLU A 55 -14.16 14.62 5.80
N VAL A 56 -13.72 13.69 6.65
CA VAL A 56 -14.34 13.41 7.94
C VAL A 56 -14.25 14.63 8.87
N LYS A 57 -13.10 15.32 8.90
CA LYS A 57 -12.91 16.55 9.68
C LYS A 57 -13.84 17.68 9.24
N LYS A 58 -14.04 17.82 7.93
CA LYS A 58 -14.95 18.81 7.35
C LYS A 58 -16.39 18.54 7.78
N LEU A 59 -16.87 17.30 7.62
CA LEU A 59 -18.22 16.91 8.01
C LEU A 59 -18.46 17.08 9.52
N LEU A 60 -17.48 16.72 10.36
CA LEU A 60 -17.56 16.95 11.81
C LEU A 60 -17.64 18.44 12.16
N ALA A 61 -16.91 19.30 11.45
CA ALA A 61 -16.97 20.74 11.66
C ALA A 61 -18.34 21.33 11.26
N GLU A 62 -18.92 20.87 10.15
CA GLU A 62 -20.26 21.26 9.70
C GLU A 62 -21.34 20.80 10.70
N LEU A 63 -21.24 19.57 11.20
CA LEU A 63 -22.14 19.04 12.23
C LEU A 63 -22.02 19.81 13.55
N ARG A 64 -20.81 20.24 13.92
CA ARG A 64 -20.58 21.05 15.13
C ARG A 64 -21.27 22.41 15.07
N ALA A 65 -21.43 22.98 13.88
CA ALA A 65 -22.21 24.20 13.69
C ALA A 65 -23.72 23.96 13.82
N GLN A 66 -24.18 22.73 13.63
CA GLN A 66 -25.58 22.30 13.72
C GLN A 66 -25.94 21.70 15.09
N THR A 67 -24.99 21.61 16.02
CA THR A 67 -25.22 21.00 17.34
C THR A 67 -26.34 21.74 18.09
N PRO A 68 -27.33 21.01 18.64
CA PRO A 68 -28.44 21.63 19.36
C PRO A 68 -27.99 22.56 20.49
N ALA A 69 -28.73 23.65 20.72
CA ALA A 69 -28.45 24.56 21.84
C ALA A 69 -28.89 23.97 23.18
N THR A 70 -29.91 23.10 23.17
CA THR A 70 -30.53 22.49 24.33
C THR A 70 -30.69 20.99 24.16
N ASN A 71 -30.72 20.24 25.25
CA ASN A 71 -31.15 18.85 25.24
C ASN A 71 -32.67 18.73 25.02
N GLY A 72 -33.17 17.50 24.82
CA GLY A 72 -34.61 17.20 24.68
C GLY A 72 -35.48 17.59 25.88
N ALA A 73 -34.87 18.03 26.99
CA ALA A 73 -35.54 18.57 28.18
C ALA A 73 -35.40 20.11 28.32
N GLY A 74 -34.91 20.80 27.28
CA GLY A 74 -34.78 22.27 27.25
C GLY A 74 -33.61 22.86 28.04
N LYS A 75 -32.74 22.04 28.66
CA LYS A 75 -31.50 22.54 29.32
C LYS A 75 -30.42 22.80 28.29
N LYS A 76 -29.67 23.90 28.46
CA LYS A 76 -28.52 24.24 27.61
C LYS A 76 -27.47 23.13 27.64
N LEU A 77 -27.00 22.70 26.47
CA LEU A 77 -25.96 21.67 26.38
C LEU A 77 -24.63 22.19 26.92
N THR A 78 -23.96 21.38 27.74
CA THR A 78 -22.57 21.58 28.15
C THR A 78 -21.62 21.25 27.00
N LEU A 79 -20.34 21.57 27.14
CA LEU A 79 -19.33 21.17 26.15
C LEU A 79 -19.24 19.63 26.03
N ALA A 80 -19.35 18.91 27.14
CA ALA A 80 -19.35 17.45 27.13
C ALA A 80 -20.55 16.89 26.35
N ASP A 81 -21.76 17.40 26.60
CA ASP A 81 -22.96 16.94 25.89
C ASP A 81 -22.87 17.19 24.37
N LYS A 82 -22.19 18.26 23.96
CA LYS A 82 -21.95 18.57 22.54
C LYS A 82 -20.97 17.60 21.89
N GLU A 83 -19.91 17.20 22.61
CA GLU A 83 -18.98 16.17 22.14
C GLU A 83 -19.67 14.80 22.06
N ASP A 84 -20.47 14.43 23.05
CA ASP A 84 -21.22 13.18 23.05
C ASP A 84 -22.21 13.13 21.87
N TRP A 85 -22.88 14.26 21.59
CA TRP A 85 -23.76 14.38 20.43
C TRP A 85 -22.97 14.22 19.11
N LEU A 86 -21.82 14.88 18.97
CA LEU A 86 -20.95 14.73 17.79
C LEU A 86 -20.45 13.30 17.63
N GLN A 87 -20.16 12.62 18.73
CA GLN A 87 -19.75 11.22 18.72
C GLN A 87 -20.88 10.31 18.24
N GLY A 88 -22.13 10.56 18.65
CA GLY A 88 -23.31 9.87 18.13
C GLY A 88 -23.52 10.08 16.63
N GLN A 89 -23.23 11.29 16.11
CA GLN A 89 -23.33 11.56 14.67
C GLN A 89 -22.37 10.72 13.82
N ARG A 90 -21.28 10.19 14.39
CA ARG A 90 -20.36 9.30 13.64
C ARG A 90 -21.03 8.00 13.18
N THR A 91 -22.13 7.61 13.80
CA THR A 91 -22.96 6.45 13.42
C THR A 91 -24.32 6.83 12.87
N GLU A 92 -24.91 7.92 13.35
CA GLU A 92 -26.27 8.35 12.98
C GLU A 92 -26.30 9.15 11.68
N ASN A 93 -25.26 9.94 11.40
CA ASN A 93 -25.18 10.71 10.17
C ASN A 93 -24.61 9.82 9.05
N GLN A 94 -25.44 9.53 8.05
CA GLN A 94 -25.09 8.62 6.95
C GLN A 94 -23.88 9.10 6.14
N GLU A 95 -23.76 10.41 5.90
CA GLU A 95 -22.67 11.00 5.13
C GLU A 95 -21.33 10.89 5.88
N LEU A 96 -21.32 11.22 7.16
CA LEU A 96 -20.15 11.06 8.03
C LEU A 96 -19.76 9.58 8.19
N ALA A 97 -20.72 8.69 8.41
CA ALA A 97 -20.47 7.25 8.51
C ALA A 97 -19.88 6.70 7.20
N ALA A 98 -20.40 7.12 6.05
CA ALA A 98 -19.86 6.74 4.74
C ALA A 98 -18.45 7.28 4.51
N ALA A 99 -18.17 8.52 4.90
CA ALA A 99 -16.82 9.10 4.80
C ALA A 99 -15.80 8.36 5.68
N ILE A 100 -16.20 7.96 6.91
CA ILE A 100 -15.37 7.16 7.81
C ILE A 100 -15.12 5.76 7.24
N ALA A 101 -16.15 5.11 6.68
CA ALA A 101 -15.99 3.82 6.02
C ALA A 101 -15.02 3.92 4.83
N LYS A 102 -15.22 4.92 3.96
CA LYS A 102 -14.34 5.17 2.83
C LYS A 102 -12.90 5.47 3.25
N GLN A 103 -12.68 6.20 4.34
CA GLN A 103 -11.33 6.39 4.91
C GLN A 103 -10.69 5.04 5.28
N LYS A 104 -11.40 4.15 5.97
CA LYS A 104 -10.90 2.82 6.36
C LYS A 104 -10.58 1.97 5.14
N ASP A 105 -11.51 1.92 4.18
CA ASP A 105 -11.35 1.14 2.95
C ASP A 105 -10.16 1.65 2.13
N THR A 106 -10.01 2.97 2.03
CA THR A 106 -8.88 3.60 1.34
C THR A 106 -7.56 3.22 2.00
N ALA A 107 -7.48 3.30 3.33
CA ALA A 107 -6.26 2.95 4.06
C ALA A 107 -5.88 1.48 3.85
N PHE A 108 -6.86 0.57 3.93
CA PHE A 108 -6.65 -0.86 3.69
C PHE A 108 -6.19 -1.15 2.26
N LEU A 109 -6.82 -0.52 1.26
CA LEU A 109 -6.44 -0.71 -0.14
C LEU A 109 -5.05 -0.15 -0.45
N LEU A 110 -4.68 0.97 0.17
CA LEU A 110 -3.33 1.53 0.04
C LEU A 110 -2.29 0.57 0.61
N GLU A 111 -2.51 0.06 1.84
CA GLU A 111 -1.63 -0.93 2.47
C GLU A 111 -1.49 -2.18 1.59
N ASN A 112 -2.60 -2.69 1.05
CA ASN A 112 -2.57 -3.84 0.15
C ASN A 112 -1.75 -3.57 -1.12
N ASN A 113 -1.84 -2.36 -1.69
CA ASN A 113 -1.04 -1.97 -2.85
C ASN A 113 0.46 -1.85 -2.51
N GLU A 114 0.78 -1.31 -1.32
CA GLU A 114 2.16 -1.25 -0.82
C GLU A 114 2.73 -2.67 -0.61
N ILE A 115 1.95 -3.59 -0.04
CA ILE A 115 2.34 -5.01 0.10
C ILE A 115 2.61 -5.66 -1.26
N LYS A 116 1.78 -5.40 -2.28
CA LYS A 116 2.02 -5.93 -3.65
C LYS A 116 3.34 -5.42 -4.21
N ALA A 117 3.64 -4.13 -4.05
CA ALA A 117 4.90 -3.54 -4.50
C ALA A 117 6.10 -4.17 -3.76
N ASP A 118 6.01 -4.33 -2.44
CA ASP A 118 7.04 -4.99 -1.64
C ASP A 118 7.29 -6.44 -2.07
N MET A 119 6.23 -7.20 -2.36
CA MET A 119 6.34 -8.57 -2.83
C MET A 119 6.99 -8.66 -4.21
N ALA A 120 6.64 -7.75 -5.13
CA ALA A 120 7.29 -7.65 -6.44
C ALA A 120 8.79 -7.31 -6.28
N HIS A 121 9.11 -6.37 -5.40
CA HIS A 121 10.49 -5.97 -5.11
C HIS A 121 11.33 -7.13 -4.55
N ARG A 122 10.78 -7.91 -3.60
CA ARG A 122 11.45 -9.08 -3.03
C ARG A 122 11.72 -10.16 -4.09
N ARG A 123 10.77 -10.42 -4.99
CA ARG A 123 10.95 -11.38 -6.10
C ARG A 123 12.07 -10.94 -7.04
N LEU A 124 12.07 -9.67 -7.43
CA LEU A 124 13.12 -9.08 -8.27
C LEU A 124 14.49 -9.22 -7.60
N THR A 125 14.59 -8.84 -6.32
CA THR A 125 15.84 -8.93 -5.55
C THR A 125 16.37 -10.36 -5.50
N GLY A 126 15.49 -11.34 -5.24
CA GLY A 126 15.85 -12.75 -5.24
C GLY A 126 16.35 -13.25 -6.59
N ALA A 127 15.65 -12.91 -7.68
CA ALA A 127 16.04 -13.31 -9.03
C ALA A 127 17.39 -12.69 -9.44
N THR A 128 17.61 -11.41 -9.12
CA THR A 128 18.88 -10.70 -9.36
C THR A 128 20.03 -11.33 -8.57
N ALA A 129 19.81 -11.72 -7.31
CA ALA A 129 20.81 -12.42 -6.51
C ALA A 129 21.21 -13.77 -7.13
N VAL A 130 20.23 -14.55 -7.61
CA VAL A 130 20.50 -15.82 -8.31
C VAL A 130 21.27 -15.58 -9.62
N LEU A 131 20.95 -14.53 -10.37
CA LEU A 131 21.67 -14.18 -11.59
C LEU A 131 23.13 -13.80 -11.28
N ALA A 132 23.37 -13.04 -10.22
CA ALA A 132 24.72 -12.68 -9.79
C ALA A 132 25.53 -13.94 -9.43
N LEU A 133 24.96 -14.88 -8.67
CA LEU A 133 25.60 -16.14 -8.32
C LEU A 133 25.92 -16.99 -9.56
N LYS A 134 24.97 -17.16 -10.48
CA LYS A 134 25.20 -17.91 -11.73
C LYS A 134 26.28 -17.26 -12.59
N THR A 135 26.29 -15.93 -12.68
CA THR A 135 27.32 -15.18 -13.39
C THR A 135 28.70 -15.41 -12.79
N GLN A 136 28.82 -15.40 -11.46
CA GLN A 136 30.07 -15.71 -10.77
C GLN A 136 30.53 -17.16 -11.01
N GLN A 137 29.61 -18.12 -10.99
CA GLN A 137 29.92 -19.53 -11.30
C GLN A 137 30.41 -19.70 -12.74
N ILE A 138 29.75 -19.06 -13.71
CA ILE A 138 30.20 -19.06 -15.11
C ILE A 138 31.61 -18.47 -15.21
N ALA A 139 31.86 -17.32 -14.58
CA ALA A 139 33.17 -16.68 -14.60
C ALA A 139 34.26 -17.53 -13.95
N PHE A 140 33.95 -18.25 -12.87
CA PHE A 140 34.85 -19.21 -12.25
C PHE A 140 35.21 -20.35 -13.22
N PHE A 141 34.21 -20.98 -13.83
CA PHE A 141 34.46 -22.09 -14.75
C PHE A 141 35.11 -21.64 -16.08
N ALA A 142 34.93 -20.39 -16.52
CA ALA A 142 35.49 -19.88 -17.77
C ALA A 142 36.93 -19.36 -17.66
N ARG A 143 37.52 -19.28 -16.45
CA ARG A 143 38.88 -18.75 -16.22
C ARG A 143 40.00 -19.78 -16.39
N ASP A 144 39.68 -21.07 -16.42
CA ASP A 144 40.57 -22.18 -16.77
C ASP A 144 40.29 -22.69 -18.20
#